data_AF-A0A353TY34-F1
#
_entry.id   AF-A0A353TY34-F1
#
_cell.length_a   1.000
_cell.length_b   1.000
_cell.length_c   1.000
_cell.angle_alpha   90.00
_cell.angle_beta   90.00
_cell.angle_gamma   90.00
#
_symmetry.space_group_name_H-M   'P 1'
#
loop_
_entity.id
_entity.type
_entity.pdbx_description
1 polymer ?
#
loop_
_entity_poly.entity_id
_entity_poly.type
_entity_poly.pdbx_seq_one_letter_code
_entity_poly.pdbx_strand_id
1 'polypeptide(L)'
;FMQPNKYFINFIEMPIVLILFLSGVVLVLWGIGISIFKKSNRGIWFSGAGSFITVLSLFLIAGYNNTAFYPSYYDIQSSITIANGSSSHFTLSVMSYVSLMIPIVVAYIWFAWRAINRHKMTRKEIESSDTHIY
;
A
#
# COMPACT_ATOMS: atom_id res chain seq x y z
N PHE A 1 26.11 -14.67 -1.83
CA PHE A 1 25.50 -15.87 -1.21
C PHE A 1 24.04 -15.57 -0.92
N MET A 2 23.12 -16.45 -1.32
CA MET A 2 21.71 -16.32 -0.93
C MET A 2 21.55 -16.74 0.54
N GLN A 3 20.92 -15.87 1.33
CA GLN A 3 20.68 -16.11 2.75
C GLN A 3 19.35 -16.86 2.93
N PRO A 4 19.32 -17.99 3.66
CA PRO A 4 18.06 -18.67 3.96
C PRO A 4 17.16 -17.79 4.83
N ASN A 5 15.83 -17.87 4.62
CA ASN A 5 14.82 -17.12 5.37
C ASN A 5 15.02 -15.59 5.36
N LYS A 6 15.51 -15.03 4.25
CA LYS A 6 15.88 -13.60 4.14
C LYS A 6 14.79 -12.65 4.62
N TYR A 7 13.53 -12.86 4.24
CA TYR A 7 12.43 -11.98 4.64
C TYR A 7 12.12 -12.02 6.14
N PHE A 8 12.26 -13.19 6.78
CA PHE A 8 12.14 -13.29 8.23
C PHE A 8 13.28 -12.55 8.91
N ILE A 9 14.50 -12.71 8.42
CA ILE A 9 15.67 -12.02 8.96
C ILE A 9 15.55 -10.50 8.79
N ASN A 10 15.00 -10.03 7.66
CA ASN A 10 14.71 -8.61 7.47
C ASN A 10 13.74 -8.05 8.53
N PHE A 11 12.76 -8.82 8.98
CA PHE A 11 11.89 -8.39 10.09
C PHE A 11 12.63 -8.28 11.43
N ILE A 12 13.58 -9.19 11.68
CA ILE A 12 14.40 -9.15 12.90
C ILE A 12 15.38 -7.98 12.86
N GLU A 13 16.00 -7.73 11.71
CA GLU A 13 16.94 -6.62 11.49
C GLU A 13 16.23 -5.26 11.45
N MET A 14 14.94 -5.23 11.06
CA MET A 14 14.10 -4.02 11.02
C MET A 14 12.92 -4.11 11.98
N PRO A 15 13.15 -3.96 13.31
CA PRO A 15 12.11 -4.14 14.32
C PRO A 15 10.91 -3.18 14.15
N ILE A 16 11.14 -1.98 13.63
CA ILE A 16 10.07 -1.00 13.35
C ILE A 16 9.09 -1.54 12.30
N VAL A 17 9.61 -2.16 11.23
CA VAL A 17 8.77 -2.72 10.15
C VAL A 17 8.01 -3.95 10.65
N LEU A 18 8.60 -4.74 11.55
CA LEU A 18 7.90 -5.84 12.21
C LEU A 18 6.72 -5.34 13.06
N ILE A 19 6.92 -4.29 13.86
CA ILE A 19 5.85 -3.69 14.67
C ILE A 19 4.74 -3.13 13.77
N LEU A 20 5.09 -2.45 12.69
CA LEU A 20 4.11 -1.96 11.69
C LEU A 20 3.33 -3.12 11.08
N PHE A 21 3.99 -4.21 10.68
CA PHE A 21 3.33 -5.39 10.12
C PHE A 21 2.35 -6.01 11.12
N LEU A 22 2.78 -6.26 12.36
CA LEU A 22 1.93 -6.86 13.40
C LEU A 22 0.76 -5.96 13.76
N SER A 23 0.99 -4.66 13.93
CA SER A 23 -0.09 -3.69 14.19
C SER A 23 -1.10 -3.63 13.05
N GLY A 24 -0.63 -3.67 11.79
CA GLY A 24 -1.47 -3.73 10.60
C GLY A 24 -2.39 -4.97 10.60
N VAL A 25 -1.81 -6.15 10.85
CA VAL A 25 -2.58 -7.41 10.94
C VAL A 25 -3.61 -7.36 12.06
N VAL A 26 -3.22 -6.88 13.25
CA VAL A 26 -4.15 -6.74 14.39
C VAL A 26 -5.28 -5.78 14.05
N LEU A 27 -5.01 -4.65 13.39
CA LEU A 27 -6.03 -3.69 12.97
C LEU A 27 -7.02 -4.29 11.95
N VAL A 28 -6.53 -5.12 11.02
CA VAL A 28 -7.40 -5.83 10.07
C VAL A 28 -8.30 -6.82 10.80
N LEU A 29 -7.74 -7.67 11.64
CA LEU A 29 -8.50 -8.65 12.43
C LEU A 29 -9.53 -7.95 13.34
N TRP A 30 -9.14 -6.83 13.94
CA TRP A 30 -10.03 -6.00 14.75
C TRP A 30 -11.16 -5.38 13.93
N GLY A 31 -10.86 -4.87 12.74
CA GLY A 31 -11.86 -4.31 11.81
C GLY A 31 -12.89 -5.37 11.38
N ILE A 32 -12.43 -6.58 11.08
CA ILE A 32 -13.30 -7.73 10.76
C ILE A 32 -14.16 -8.10 11.97
N GLY A 33 -13.55 -8.20 13.17
CA GLY A 33 -14.26 -8.51 14.41
C GLY A 33 -15.37 -7.50 14.71
N ILE A 34 -15.09 -6.19 14.62
CA ILE A 34 -16.13 -5.15 14.81
C ILE A 34 -17.27 -5.32 13.81
N SER A 35 -16.95 -5.61 12.55
CA SER A 35 -17.96 -5.77 11.50
C SER A 35 -18.92 -6.92 11.80
N ILE A 36 -18.38 -8.05 12.25
CA ILE A 36 -19.15 -9.26 12.58
C ILE A 36 -19.93 -9.10 13.88
N PHE A 37 -19.27 -8.72 14.97
CA PHE A 37 -19.88 -8.73 16.31
C PHE A 37 -20.78 -7.53 16.59
N LYS A 38 -20.46 -6.34 16.05
CA LYS A 38 -21.23 -5.12 16.30
C LYS A 38 -22.15 -4.74 15.13
N LYS A 39 -22.22 -5.55 14.05
CA LYS A 39 -22.97 -5.26 12.80
C LYS A 39 -22.79 -3.80 12.34
N SER A 40 -21.58 -3.26 12.48
CA SER A 40 -21.30 -1.85 12.23
C SER A 40 -20.37 -1.70 11.03
N ASN A 41 -20.77 -0.86 10.07
CA ASN A 41 -19.95 -0.54 8.89
C ASN A 41 -18.69 0.28 9.21
N ARG A 42 -18.44 0.64 10.48
CA ARG A 42 -17.22 1.35 10.88
C ARG A 42 -15.96 0.46 10.85
N GLY A 43 -16.12 -0.86 10.72
CA GLY A 43 -14.99 -1.80 10.59
C GLY A 43 -14.07 -1.50 9.40
N ILE A 44 -14.60 -0.85 8.34
CA ILE A 44 -13.81 -0.48 7.15
C ILE A 44 -12.67 0.50 7.46
N TRP A 45 -12.83 1.38 8.45
CA TRP A 45 -11.79 2.34 8.81
C TRP A 45 -10.58 1.65 9.44
N PHE A 46 -10.82 0.63 10.26
CA PHE A 46 -9.75 -0.16 10.88
C PHE A 46 -9.13 -1.15 9.88
N SER A 47 -9.98 -1.85 9.11
CA SER A 47 -9.50 -2.82 8.12
C SER A 47 -8.78 -2.16 6.95
N GLY A 48 -9.20 -0.97 6.52
CA GLY A 48 -8.57 -0.23 5.42
C GLY A 48 -7.22 0.36 5.82
N ALA A 49 -7.13 0.99 6.99
CA ALA A 49 -5.84 1.48 7.50
C ALA A 49 -4.88 0.32 7.80
N GLY A 50 -5.39 -0.76 8.41
CA GLY A 50 -4.61 -1.95 8.72
C GLY A 50 -4.07 -2.66 7.48
N SER A 51 -4.88 -2.79 6.41
CA SER A 51 -4.43 -3.41 5.16
C SER A 51 -3.34 -2.59 4.49
N PHE A 52 -3.48 -1.27 4.45
CA PHE A 52 -2.45 -0.37 3.92
C PHE A 52 -1.11 -0.53 4.66
N ILE A 53 -1.12 -0.48 5.99
CA ILE A 53 0.10 -0.62 6.80
C ILE A 53 0.73 -2.00 6.63
N THR A 54 -0.10 -3.06 6.56
CA THR A 54 0.38 -4.44 6.36
C THR A 54 1.09 -4.59 5.03
N VAL A 55 0.45 -4.15 3.94
CA VAL A 55 1.01 -4.23 2.58
C VAL A 55 2.26 -3.36 2.45
N LEU A 56 2.25 -2.15 3.02
CA LEU A 56 3.42 -1.28 3.04
C LEU A 56 4.61 -1.98 3.72
N SER A 57 4.37 -2.62 4.87
CA SER A 57 5.41 -3.34 5.61
C SER A 57 5.97 -4.52 4.81
N LEU A 58 5.11 -5.24 4.07
CA LEU A 58 5.53 -6.30 3.16
C LEU A 58 6.41 -5.78 2.01
N PHE A 59 6.09 -4.62 1.43
CA PHE A 59 6.95 -4.03 0.40
C PHE A 59 8.28 -3.54 0.95
N LEU A 60 8.30 -2.99 2.17
CA LEU A 60 9.54 -2.59 2.84
C LEU A 60 10.48 -3.77 3.03
N ILE A 61 10.02 -4.91 3.55
CA ILE A 61 10.90 -6.09 3.71
C ILE A 61 11.34 -6.70 2.38
N ALA A 62 10.57 -6.52 1.30
CA ALA A 62 10.85 -7.15 0.02
C ALA A 62 11.98 -6.44 -0.75
N GLY A 63 12.10 -5.12 -0.61
CA GLY A 63 13.10 -4.32 -1.32
C GLY A 63 14.14 -3.63 -0.44
N TYR A 64 13.84 -3.37 0.83
CA TYR A 64 14.73 -2.66 1.74
C TYR A 64 15.71 -3.63 2.45
N ASN A 65 16.67 -3.08 3.21
CA ASN A 65 17.66 -3.84 3.96
C ASN A 65 18.59 -4.73 3.09
N ASN A 66 19.17 -4.14 2.04
CA ASN A 66 20.08 -4.81 1.09
C ASN A 66 19.46 -6.05 0.44
N THR A 67 18.14 -6.03 0.23
CA THR A 67 17.41 -7.13 -0.38
C THR A 67 17.26 -6.90 -1.87
N ALA A 68 17.54 -7.94 -2.66
CA ALA A 68 17.20 -7.94 -4.07
C ALA A 68 15.70 -8.19 -4.20
N PHE A 69 14.96 -7.17 -4.66
CA PHE A 69 13.53 -7.33 -4.93
C PHE A 69 13.29 -8.15 -6.20
N TYR A 70 14.29 -8.24 -7.09
CA TYR A 70 14.26 -9.07 -8.29
C TYR A 70 15.54 -9.90 -8.39
N PRO A 71 15.60 -11.07 -7.73
CA PRO A 71 16.77 -11.94 -7.76
C PRO A 71 16.91 -12.66 -9.11
N SER A 72 18.13 -12.74 -9.62
CA SER A 72 18.44 -13.48 -10.85
C SER A 72 18.74 -14.95 -10.54
N TYR A 73 18.14 -15.85 -11.32
CA TYR A 73 18.34 -17.30 -11.17
C TYR A 73 19.63 -17.79 -11.85
N TYR A 74 20.07 -17.11 -12.92
CA TYR A 74 21.24 -17.49 -13.71
C TYR A 74 22.55 -16.94 -13.14
N ASP A 75 22.56 -15.68 -12.71
CA ASP A 75 23.71 -15.06 -12.06
C ASP A 75 23.24 -14.23 -10.87
N ILE A 76 23.53 -14.72 -9.66
CA ILE A 76 23.14 -14.07 -8.41
C ILE A 76 23.72 -12.65 -8.30
N GLN A 77 24.87 -12.36 -8.90
CA GLN A 77 25.47 -11.02 -8.89
C GLN A 77 24.70 -10.01 -9.75
N SER A 78 23.97 -10.49 -10.76
CA SER A 78 23.10 -9.67 -11.61
C SER A 78 21.73 -9.33 -10.97
N SER A 79 21.52 -9.70 -9.70
CA SER A 79 20.25 -9.44 -9.01
C SER A 79 19.99 -7.94 -8.86
N ILE A 80 18.73 -7.53 -9.05
CA ILE A 80 18.33 -6.13 -8.99
C ILE A 80 17.91 -5.79 -7.55
N THR A 81 18.54 -4.76 -7.03
CA THR A 81 18.34 -4.13 -5.73
C THR A 81 17.93 -2.67 -5.94
N ILE A 82 17.48 -1.99 -4.89
CA ILE A 82 17.14 -0.56 -4.99
C ILE A 82 18.36 0.28 -5.42
N ALA A 83 19.57 -0.11 -5.01
CA ALA A 83 20.78 0.64 -5.30
C ALA A 83 21.22 0.56 -6.77
N ASN A 84 21.06 -0.59 -7.43
CA ASN A 84 21.49 -0.78 -8.83
C ASN A 84 20.35 -0.62 -9.85
N GLY A 85 19.08 -0.72 -9.43
CA GLY A 85 17.90 -0.55 -10.27
C GLY A 85 17.35 0.88 -10.35
N SER A 86 18.04 1.85 -9.74
CA SER A 86 17.61 3.25 -9.71
C SER A 86 18.14 4.05 -10.90
N SER A 87 17.38 5.05 -11.34
CA SER A 87 17.78 6.00 -12.39
C SER A 87 19.01 6.84 -11.99
N SER A 88 19.56 7.58 -12.96
CA SER A 88 20.64 8.55 -12.70
C SER A 88 20.29 9.53 -11.58
N HIS A 89 21.30 10.02 -10.84
CA HIS A 89 21.10 10.97 -9.75
C HIS A 89 20.33 12.22 -10.19
N PHE A 90 20.61 12.70 -11.41
CA PHE A 90 19.89 13.84 -12.00
C PHE A 90 18.39 13.55 -12.14
N THR A 91 18.03 12.44 -12.81
CA THR A 91 16.63 12.05 -13.00
C THR A 91 15.93 11.81 -11.66
N LEU A 92 16.59 11.11 -10.73
CA LEU A 92 16.03 10.81 -9.41
C LEU A 92 15.74 12.10 -8.62
N SER A 93 16.65 13.07 -8.66
CA SER A 93 16.47 14.36 -7.99
C SER A 93 15.29 15.15 -8.58
N VAL A 94 15.18 15.22 -9.90
CA VAL A 94 14.07 15.91 -10.56
C VAL A 94 12.73 15.25 -10.17
N MET A 95 12.66 13.91 -10.21
CA MET A 95 11.44 13.18 -9.85
C MET A 95 11.09 13.29 -8.37
N SER A 96 12.07 13.44 -7.47
CA SER A 96 11.78 13.71 -6.06
C SER A 96 11.13 15.08 -5.87
N TYR A 97 11.59 16.10 -6.60
CA TYR A 97 10.94 17.43 -6.57
C TYR A 97 9.51 17.39 -7.11
N VAL A 98 9.27 16.67 -8.21
CA VAL A 98 7.91 16.46 -8.75
C VAL A 98 7.02 15.75 -7.72
N SER A 99 7.57 14.75 -7.01
CA SER A 99 6.85 14.01 -5.98
C SER A 99 6.44 14.89 -4.78
N LEU A 100 7.07 16.04 -4.55
CA LEU A 100 6.60 16.99 -3.53
C LEU A 100 5.22 17.58 -3.88
N MET A 101 4.75 17.47 -5.13
CA MET A 101 3.41 17.90 -5.55
C MET A 101 2.30 16.87 -5.26
N ILE A 102 2.63 15.68 -4.73
CA ILE A 102 1.65 14.66 -4.33
C ILE A 102 0.50 15.20 -3.45
N PRO A 103 0.71 16.13 -2.49
CA PRO A 103 -0.39 16.67 -1.69
C PRO A 103 -1.50 17.34 -2.51
N ILE A 104 -1.16 17.97 -3.65
CA ILE A 104 -2.12 18.60 -4.55
C ILE A 104 -3.01 17.52 -5.22
N VAL A 105 -2.39 16.42 -5.66
CA VAL A 105 -3.11 15.29 -6.25
C VAL A 105 -4.03 14.63 -5.23
N VAL A 106 -3.55 14.43 -3.99
CA VAL A 106 -4.37 13.88 -2.89
C VAL A 106 -5.57 14.79 -2.59
N ALA A 107 -5.37 16.11 -2.57
CA ALA A 107 -6.46 17.07 -2.36
C ALA A 107 -7.52 16.99 -3.47
N TYR A 108 -7.09 16.85 -4.73
CA TYR A 108 -8.00 16.66 -5.86
C TYR A 108 -8.79 15.34 -5.75
N ILE A 109 -8.11 14.23 -5.46
CA ILE A 109 -8.76 12.92 -5.29
C ILE A 109 -9.80 13.01 -4.16
N TRP A 110 -9.45 13.64 -3.04
CA TRP A 110 -10.39 13.83 -1.94
C TRP A 110 -11.61 14.67 -2.34
N PHE A 111 -11.40 15.77 -3.07
CA PHE A 111 -12.49 16.63 -3.56
C PHE A 111 -13.41 15.87 -4.52
N ALA A 112 -12.83 15.16 -5.50
CA ALA A 112 -13.58 14.34 -6.46
C ALA A 112 -14.37 13.24 -5.75
N TRP A 113 -13.75 12.53 -4.81
CA TRP A 113 -14.43 11.48 -4.05
C TRP A 113 -15.55 12.04 -3.18
N ARG A 114 -15.35 13.22 -2.57
CA ARG A 114 -16.39 13.93 -1.81
C ARG A 114 -17.56 14.35 -2.70
N ALA A 115 -17.29 14.81 -3.93
CA ALA A 115 -18.32 15.19 -4.89
C ALA A 115 -19.16 13.97 -5.32
N ILE A 116 -18.52 12.84 -5.60
CA ILE A 116 -19.19 11.57 -5.95
C ILE A 116 -20.04 11.07 -4.77
N ASN A 117 -19.47 11.01 -3.57
CA ASN A 117 -20.15 10.43 -2.41
C ASN A 117 -21.23 11.34 -1.80
N ARG A 118 -21.43 12.55 -2.35
CA ARG A 118 -22.49 13.48 -1.94
C ARG A 118 -23.88 12.96 -2.30
N HIS A 119 -24.00 12.24 -3.41
CA HIS A 119 -25.22 11.56 -3.83
C HIS A 119 -25.01 10.06 -3.71
N LYS A 120 -25.73 9.41 -2.79
CA LYS A 120 -25.71 7.95 -2.68
C LYS A 120 -26.50 7.40 -3.85
N MET A 121 -25.89 6.49 -4.62
CA MET A 121 -26.61 5.75 -5.66
C MET A 121 -27.84 5.09 -5.08
N THR A 122 -29.00 5.45 -5.62
CA THR A 122 -30.30 4.92 -5.20
C THR A 122 -30.69 3.77 -6.12
N ARG A 123 -31.36 2.73 -5.61
CA ARG A 123 -31.83 1.61 -6.45
C ARG A 123 -32.68 2.07 -7.65
N LYS A 124 -33.45 3.15 -7.46
CA LYS A 124 -34.24 3.79 -8.51
C LYS A 124 -33.41 4.38 -9.65
N GLU A 125 -32.20 4.87 -9.38
CA GLU A 125 -31.27 5.43 -10.38
C GLU A 125 -30.57 4.34 -11.19
N ILE A 126 -30.40 3.15 -10.59
CA ILE A 126 -29.85 1.95 -11.27
C ILE A 126 -30.92 1.31 -12.18
N GLU A 127 -32.19 1.36 -11.78
CA GLU A 127 -33.32 0.80 -12.52
C GLU A 127 -33.91 1.77 -13.56
N SER A 128 -33.72 3.09 -13.39
CA SER A 128 -34.13 4.09 -14.36
C SER A 128 -33.18 4.08 -15.57
N SER A 129 -33.73 3.72 -16.71
CA SER A 129 -33.12 3.64 -18.03
C SER A 129 -32.72 5.00 -18.63
N ASP A 130 -31.90 5.78 -17.93
CA ASP A 130 -31.06 6.84 -18.53
C ASP A 130 -29.64 6.26 -18.74
N THR A 131 -29.59 5.22 -19.59
CA THR A 131 -28.46 4.31 -19.83
C THR A 131 -27.29 4.96 -20.59
N HIS A 132 -27.13 6.28 -20.57
CA HIS A 132 -26.08 6.97 -21.33
C HIS A 132 -25.11 7.80 -20.50
N ILE A 133 -25.26 7.83 -19.17
CA ILE A 133 -24.30 8.49 -18.27
C ILE A 133 -23.93 7.54 -17.12
N TYR A 134 -23.65 6.27 -17.43
CA TYR A 134 -22.93 5.35 -16.53
C TYR A 134 -22.09 4.38 -17.36
#